data_AF-A0A381Y3S4-F1
#
_entry.id   AF-A0A381Y3S4-F1
#
_cell.length_a   1.000
_cell.length_b   1.000
_cell.length_c   1.000
_cell.angle_alpha   90.00
_cell.angle_beta   90.00
_cell.angle_gamma   90.00
#
_symmetry.space_group_name_H-M   'P 1'
#
loop_
_entity.id
_entity.type
_entity.pdbx_description
1 polymer ?
#
loop_
_entity_poly.entity_id
_entity_poly.type
_entity_poly.pdbx_seq_one_letter_code
_entity_poly.pdbx_strand_id
1 'polypeptide(L)'
;VVSAARRLGDLNPEITVEAHEKRLGVGNALELIGSYDLVIDGSDNFATRYLIGDACEILGKPWVFGSIHRFEGQVATFNLDGGPNYRDLFPKAPPAELAPNCAEAGVLGVLPGIVGSIQATEAIKIILGIGEPLSGRLLVIDTLGMGMRSLSYSHDLSRATVTDLSDYEIECSNPEDVVEEPQSEMFEINPADYVQRVNRGWSPFLLDVRRMDEERIVSLEGTSLRIQHNSVPQQVDEIPSDCDVVIYCRTGGRSAAVARFLVASRSSEGRVYNLAGGIHEWSDTVDSRIPKY
;
A
#
# COMPACT_ATOMS: atom_id res chain seq x y z
N VAL A 1 -19.90 12.70 4.92
CA VAL A 1 -21.03 12.00 4.27
C VAL A 1 -22.26 12.87 4.06
N VAL A 2 -22.73 13.64 5.06
CA VAL A 2 -23.94 14.50 4.95
C VAL A 2 -23.90 15.48 3.76
N SER A 3 -22.76 16.13 3.53
CA SER A 3 -22.60 17.06 2.39
C SER A 3 -22.75 16.36 1.03
N ALA A 4 -22.27 15.12 0.92
CA ALA A 4 -22.38 14.34 -0.32
C ALA A 4 -23.83 13.91 -0.55
N ALA A 5 -24.50 13.42 0.49
CA ALA A 5 -25.91 13.02 0.42
C ALA A 5 -26.82 14.18 -0.02
N ARG A 6 -26.62 15.37 0.55
CA ARG A 6 -27.34 16.59 0.12
C ARG A 6 -27.10 16.87 -1.37
N ARG A 7 -25.84 16.89 -1.80
CA ARG A 7 -25.49 17.23 -3.19
C ARG A 7 -26.08 16.24 -4.19
N LEU A 8 -26.09 14.95 -3.84
CA LEU A 8 -26.68 13.90 -4.66
C LEU A 8 -28.21 14.04 -4.74
N GLY A 9 -28.88 14.33 -3.62
CA GLY A 9 -30.33 14.61 -3.60
C GLY A 9 -30.71 15.85 -4.43
N ASP A 10 -29.89 16.91 -4.41
CA ASP A 10 -30.09 18.09 -5.25
C ASP A 10 -29.92 17.77 -6.76
N LEU A 11 -29.10 16.78 -7.10
CA LEU A 11 -28.83 16.38 -8.48
C LEU A 11 -29.91 15.46 -9.03
N ASN A 12 -30.37 14.51 -8.22
CA ASN A 12 -31.46 13.61 -8.55
C ASN A 12 -32.32 13.37 -7.30
N PRO A 13 -33.54 13.94 -7.21
CA PRO A 13 -34.39 13.77 -6.04
C PRO A 13 -35.08 12.39 -5.97
N GLU A 14 -34.99 11.56 -7.02
CA GLU A 14 -35.65 10.25 -7.08
C GLU A 14 -34.82 9.13 -6.41
N ILE A 15 -33.55 9.37 -6.10
CA ILE A 15 -32.71 8.38 -5.43
C ILE A 15 -32.86 8.45 -3.91
N THR A 16 -32.69 7.31 -3.25
CA THR A 16 -32.52 7.24 -1.80
C THR A 16 -31.02 7.24 -1.49
N VAL A 17 -30.57 8.17 -0.65
CA VAL A 17 -29.17 8.21 -0.20
C VAL A 17 -29.11 7.97 1.30
N GLU A 18 -28.52 6.85 1.68
CA GLU A 18 -28.26 6.50 3.08
C GLU A 18 -26.84 6.92 3.46
N ALA A 19 -26.72 7.87 4.39
CA ALA A 19 -25.43 8.37 4.86
C ALA A 19 -25.01 7.66 6.14
N HIS A 20 -23.89 6.94 6.08
CA HIS A 20 -23.28 6.32 7.25
C HIS A 20 -22.19 7.21 7.85
N GLU A 21 -22.51 7.92 8.93
CA GLU A 21 -21.55 8.72 9.72
C GLU A 21 -20.71 7.83 10.65
N LYS A 22 -20.11 6.77 10.10
CA LYS A 22 -19.27 5.82 10.83
C LYS A 22 -18.03 5.50 10.00
N ARG A 23 -16.89 5.28 10.66
CA ARG A 23 -15.71 4.73 10.01
C ARG A 23 -15.95 3.24 9.75
N LEU A 24 -15.67 2.79 8.53
CA LEU A 24 -15.68 1.36 8.22
C LEU A 24 -14.55 0.68 8.99
N GLY A 25 -14.86 -0.43 9.65
CA GLY A 25 -13.93 -1.20 10.47
C GLY A 25 -14.42 -2.64 10.64
N VAL A 26 -13.59 -3.48 11.25
CA VAL A 26 -13.86 -4.92 11.45
C VAL A 26 -15.25 -5.17 12.03
N GLY A 27 -15.60 -4.46 13.11
CA GLY A 27 -16.86 -4.63 13.82
C GLY A 27 -18.11 -4.20 13.06
N ASN A 28 -18.01 -3.55 11.90
CA ASN A 28 -19.18 -3.13 11.11
C ASN A 28 -19.11 -3.47 9.61
N ALA A 29 -17.96 -3.93 9.09
CA ALA A 29 -17.75 -4.11 7.66
C ALA A 29 -18.70 -5.14 7.06
N LEU A 30 -18.83 -6.32 7.68
CA LEU A 30 -19.67 -7.40 7.15
C LEU A 30 -21.16 -7.03 7.13
N GLU A 31 -21.66 -6.41 8.20
CA GLU A 31 -23.06 -5.97 8.28
C GLU A 31 -23.38 -4.90 7.24
N LEU A 32 -22.51 -3.88 7.15
CA LEU A 32 -22.71 -2.75 6.27
C LEU A 32 -22.61 -3.16 4.80
N ILE A 33 -21.54 -3.86 4.41
CA ILE A 33 -21.32 -4.30 3.02
C ILE A 33 -22.36 -5.35 2.62
N GLY A 34 -22.75 -6.24 3.54
CA GLY A 34 -23.74 -7.28 3.28
C GLY A 34 -25.10 -6.75 2.84
N SER A 35 -25.44 -5.52 3.28
CA SER A 35 -26.71 -4.85 3.00
C SER A 35 -26.79 -4.23 1.58
N TYR A 36 -25.70 -4.23 0.81
CA TYR A 36 -25.64 -3.65 -0.54
C TYR A 36 -25.31 -4.70 -1.60
N ASP A 37 -25.67 -4.43 -2.86
CA ASP A 37 -25.43 -5.35 -3.98
C ASP A 37 -24.02 -5.23 -4.57
N LEU A 38 -23.42 -4.05 -4.49
CA LEU A 38 -22.14 -3.69 -5.09
C LEU A 38 -21.42 -2.68 -4.19
N VAL A 39 -20.10 -2.82 -4.06
CA VAL A 39 -19.25 -1.84 -3.38
C VAL A 39 -18.46 -1.01 -4.39
N ILE A 40 -18.42 0.31 -4.20
CA ILE A 40 -17.50 1.20 -4.91
C ILE A 40 -16.54 1.79 -3.87
N ASP A 41 -15.24 1.56 -4.04
CA ASP A 41 -14.22 2.01 -3.08
C ASP A 41 -13.61 3.35 -3.48
N GLY A 42 -13.85 4.36 -2.65
CA GLY A 42 -13.20 5.67 -2.73
C GLY A 42 -12.23 5.93 -1.58
N SER A 43 -11.73 4.88 -0.92
CA SER A 43 -10.81 5.00 0.23
C SER A 43 -9.37 5.31 -0.19
N ASP A 44 -8.66 5.97 0.72
CA ASP A 44 -7.34 6.55 0.49
C ASP A 44 -6.21 5.81 1.23
N ASN A 45 -6.50 4.66 1.84
CA ASN A 45 -5.55 3.93 2.66
C ASN A 45 -5.68 2.41 2.46
N PHE A 46 -4.55 1.71 2.58
CA PHE A 46 -4.49 0.26 2.36
C PHE A 46 -5.33 -0.53 3.35
N ALA A 47 -5.31 -0.18 4.63
CA ALA A 47 -6.07 -0.91 5.66
C ALA A 47 -7.56 -1.03 5.30
N THR A 48 -8.17 0.06 4.82
CA THR A 48 -9.57 0.07 4.39
C THR A 48 -9.78 -0.76 3.13
N ARG A 49 -8.85 -0.73 2.16
CA ARG A 49 -8.93 -1.52 0.92
C ARG A 49 -8.87 -3.01 1.20
N TYR A 50 -7.95 -3.44 2.05
CA TYR A 50 -7.84 -4.83 2.46
C TYR A 50 -9.10 -5.27 3.22
N LEU A 51 -9.58 -4.46 4.16
CA LEU A 51 -10.84 -4.74 4.88
C LEU A 51 -12.04 -4.88 3.93
N ILE A 52 -12.19 -3.98 2.94
CA ILE A 52 -13.26 -4.07 1.94
C ILE A 52 -13.08 -5.33 1.09
N GLY A 53 -11.86 -5.61 0.63
CA GLY A 53 -11.56 -6.79 -0.18
C GLY A 53 -11.95 -8.09 0.49
N ASP A 54 -11.53 -8.24 1.73
CA ASP A 54 -11.80 -9.43 2.54
C ASP A 54 -13.28 -9.55 2.87
N ALA A 55 -13.93 -8.45 3.28
CA ALA A 55 -15.37 -8.46 3.54
C ALA A 55 -16.19 -8.81 2.27
N CYS A 56 -15.81 -8.26 1.12
CA CYS A 56 -16.45 -8.58 -0.16
C CYS A 56 -16.17 -10.02 -0.60
N GLU A 57 -14.99 -10.57 -0.31
CA GLU A 57 -14.68 -11.98 -0.59
C GLU A 57 -15.58 -12.90 0.26
N ILE A 58 -15.64 -12.66 1.57
CA ILE A 58 -16.47 -13.42 2.52
C ILE A 58 -17.94 -13.39 2.10
N LEU A 59 -18.44 -12.22 1.69
CA LEU A 59 -19.85 -12.00 1.37
C LEU A 59 -20.20 -12.30 -0.09
N GLY A 60 -19.21 -12.60 -0.94
CA GLY A 60 -19.40 -12.77 -2.39
C GLY A 60 -19.95 -11.51 -3.09
N LYS A 61 -19.54 -10.32 -2.64
CA LYS A 61 -20.01 -9.04 -3.18
C LYS A 61 -19.06 -8.52 -4.26
N PRO A 62 -19.56 -8.12 -5.44
CA PRO A 62 -18.73 -7.45 -6.42
C PRO A 62 -18.23 -6.11 -5.87
N TRP A 63 -16.99 -5.78 -6.22
CA TRP A 63 -16.30 -4.60 -5.72
C TRP A 63 -15.58 -3.86 -6.85
N VAL A 64 -15.94 -2.60 -7.07
CA VAL A 64 -15.25 -1.69 -7.99
C VAL A 64 -14.20 -0.89 -7.23
N PHE A 65 -12.94 -1.27 -7.42
CA PHE A 65 -11.78 -0.64 -6.81
C PHE A 65 -11.34 0.61 -7.57
N GLY A 66 -10.92 1.62 -6.82
CA GLY A 66 -10.29 2.82 -7.35
C GLY A 66 -9.12 3.24 -6.45
N SER A 67 -7.97 3.54 -7.06
CA SER A 67 -6.82 4.09 -6.34
C SER A 67 -6.14 5.16 -7.15
N ILE A 68 -5.58 6.15 -6.46
CA ILE A 68 -4.87 7.26 -7.07
C ILE A 68 -3.59 7.52 -6.31
N HIS A 69 -2.51 7.72 -7.05
CA HIS A 69 -1.22 8.11 -6.52
C HIS A 69 -0.55 9.13 -7.46
N ARG A 70 -0.37 10.37 -6.97
CA ARG A 70 0.21 11.49 -7.74
C ARG A 70 -0.55 11.77 -9.05
N PHE A 71 -0.07 11.19 -10.14
CA PHE A 71 -0.58 11.36 -11.50
C PHE A 71 -1.09 10.04 -12.10
N GLU A 72 -1.03 8.93 -11.36
CA GLU A 72 -1.50 7.63 -11.79
C GLU A 72 -2.82 7.26 -11.12
N GLY A 73 -3.77 6.76 -11.90
CA GLY A 73 -5.03 6.17 -11.44
C GLY A 73 -5.09 4.68 -11.75
N GLN A 74 -5.76 3.92 -10.89
CA GLN A 74 -5.96 2.48 -11.04
C GLN A 74 -7.42 2.13 -10.82
N VAL A 75 -7.98 1.27 -11.68
CA VAL A 75 -9.35 0.75 -11.55
C VAL A 75 -9.38 -0.74 -11.89
N ALA A 76 -10.09 -1.52 -11.08
CA ALA A 76 -10.36 -2.93 -11.31
C ALA A 76 -11.73 -3.31 -10.75
N THR A 77 -12.28 -4.42 -11.22
CA THR A 77 -13.49 -5.03 -10.66
C THR A 77 -13.11 -6.36 -10.03
N PHE A 78 -13.39 -6.52 -8.74
CA PHE A 78 -13.08 -7.71 -7.96
C PHE A 78 -14.33 -8.48 -7.58
N ASN A 79 -14.17 -9.78 -7.30
CA ASN A 79 -15.19 -10.69 -6.74
C ASN A 79 -16.46 -10.85 -7.59
N LEU A 80 -16.48 -10.32 -8.82
CA LEU A 80 -17.62 -10.45 -9.72
C LEU A 80 -17.76 -11.90 -10.18
N ASP A 81 -18.93 -12.49 -9.92
CA ASP A 81 -19.26 -13.88 -10.26
C ASP A 81 -18.24 -14.93 -9.78
N GLY A 82 -17.62 -14.70 -8.62
CA GLY A 82 -16.55 -15.56 -8.09
C GLY A 82 -15.21 -15.43 -8.82
N GLY A 83 -15.04 -14.35 -9.58
CA GLY A 83 -13.80 -13.99 -10.28
C GLY A 83 -12.67 -13.53 -9.34
N PRO A 84 -11.54 -13.08 -9.93
CA PRO A 84 -10.36 -12.67 -9.17
C PRO A 84 -10.67 -11.58 -8.13
N ASN A 85 -10.01 -11.66 -6.98
CA ASN A 85 -10.14 -10.75 -5.84
C ASN A 85 -8.89 -9.85 -5.69
N TYR A 86 -8.92 -8.97 -4.70
CA TYR A 86 -7.83 -8.02 -4.46
C TYR A 86 -6.55 -8.69 -3.96
N ARG A 87 -6.65 -9.78 -3.18
CA ARG A 87 -5.50 -10.55 -2.70
C ARG A 87 -4.85 -11.38 -3.81
N ASP A 88 -5.58 -11.74 -4.86
CA ASP A 88 -4.96 -12.39 -6.03
C ASP A 88 -4.00 -11.44 -6.74
N LEU A 89 -4.29 -10.13 -6.71
CA LEU A 89 -3.44 -9.09 -7.29
C LEU A 89 -2.40 -8.55 -6.30
N PHE A 90 -2.79 -8.38 -5.03
CA PHE A 90 -1.95 -7.85 -3.95
C PHE A 90 -2.03 -8.75 -2.70
N PRO A 91 -1.29 -9.88 -2.66
CA PRO A 91 -1.49 -10.94 -1.67
C PRO A 91 -1.39 -10.53 -0.20
N LYS A 92 -0.46 -9.63 0.12
CA LYS A 92 -0.17 -9.20 1.49
C LYS A 92 -0.27 -7.69 1.59
N ALA A 93 -0.92 -7.23 2.66
CA ALA A 93 -0.94 -5.82 2.99
C ALA A 93 0.48 -5.31 3.28
N PRO A 94 0.86 -4.12 2.78
CA PRO A 94 2.10 -3.50 3.21
C PRO A 94 1.99 -3.13 4.70
N PRO A 95 3.10 -3.17 5.46
CA PRO A 95 3.16 -2.66 6.83
C PRO A 95 2.56 -1.27 6.96
N ALA A 96 1.87 -0.99 8.07
CA ALA A 96 1.16 0.27 8.30
C ALA A 96 2.08 1.50 8.14
N GLU A 97 3.37 1.39 8.49
CA GLU A 97 4.32 2.49 8.38
C GLU A 97 4.83 2.74 6.94
N LEU A 98 4.46 1.88 5.99
CA LEU A 98 4.72 2.05 4.55
C LEU A 98 3.48 2.49 3.78
N ALA A 99 2.31 2.53 4.41
CA ALA A 99 1.10 3.01 3.79
C ALA A 99 1.21 4.54 3.55
N PRO A 100 1.34 5.03 2.30
CA PRO A 100 1.19 6.45 2.03
C PRO A 100 -0.23 6.87 2.43
N ASN A 101 -0.36 8.05 3.01
CA ASN A 101 -1.62 8.78 2.92
C ASN A 101 -1.57 9.68 1.66
N CYS A 102 -2.70 9.84 0.96
CA CYS A 102 -2.77 10.70 -0.23
C CYS A 102 -2.39 12.17 0.07
N ALA A 103 -2.51 12.59 1.34
CA ALA A 103 -2.14 13.92 1.80
C ALA A 103 -0.63 14.21 1.72
N GLU A 104 0.22 13.20 1.79
CA GLU A 104 1.68 13.35 1.79
C GLU A 104 2.33 13.31 0.40
N ALA A 105 1.71 12.62 -0.56
CA ALA A 105 2.23 12.50 -1.93
C ALA A 105 1.73 13.60 -2.86
N GLY A 106 0.57 14.21 -2.55
CA GLY A 106 -0.16 15.09 -3.44
C GLY A 106 -0.83 14.34 -4.58
N VAL A 107 -1.96 14.85 -5.07
CA VAL A 107 -2.73 14.24 -6.18
C VAL A 107 -3.14 15.34 -7.15
N LEU A 108 -3.06 15.05 -8.45
CA LEU A 108 -3.64 15.92 -9.47
C LEU A 108 -5.15 15.99 -9.28
N GLY A 109 -5.70 17.16 -8.92
CA GLY A 109 -7.09 17.29 -8.46
C GLY A 109 -8.18 16.82 -9.42
N VAL A 110 -7.90 16.71 -10.73
CA VAL A 110 -8.85 16.19 -11.72
C VAL A 110 -8.88 14.66 -11.78
N LEU A 111 -7.83 13.98 -11.32
CA LEU A 111 -7.68 12.53 -11.42
C LEU A 111 -8.74 11.75 -10.62
N PRO A 112 -9.17 12.17 -9.41
CA PRO A 112 -10.34 11.59 -8.74
C PRO A 112 -11.62 11.61 -9.58
N GLY A 113 -11.83 12.68 -10.36
CA GLY A 113 -12.97 12.76 -11.27
C GLY A 113 -12.90 11.74 -12.41
N ILE A 114 -11.71 11.51 -12.96
CA ILE A 114 -11.48 10.52 -14.02
C ILE A 114 -11.70 9.11 -13.48
N VAL A 115 -11.00 8.74 -12.39
CA VAL A 115 -11.12 7.41 -11.76
C VAL A 115 -12.54 7.15 -11.30
N GLY A 116 -13.18 8.10 -10.61
CA GLY A 116 -14.56 7.95 -10.13
C GLY A 116 -15.56 7.78 -11.28
N SER A 117 -15.35 8.43 -12.43
CA SER A 117 -16.20 8.25 -13.62
C SER A 117 -16.06 6.85 -14.21
N ILE A 118 -14.85 6.29 -14.21
CA ILE A 118 -14.62 4.91 -14.66
C ILE A 118 -15.23 3.93 -13.66
N GLN A 119 -15.08 4.15 -12.36
CA GLN A 119 -15.72 3.31 -11.33
C GLN A 119 -17.26 3.30 -11.48
N ALA A 120 -17.87 4.46 -11.69
CA ALA A 120 -19.31 4.56 -11.96
C ALA A 120 -19.71 3.80 -13.24
N THR A 121 -18.87 3.85 -14.28
CA THR A 121 -19.08 3.10 -15.52
C THR A 121 -19.03 1.58 -15.29
N GLU A 122 -18.06 1.10 -14.50
CA GLU A 122 -17.99 -0.32 -14.10
C GLU A 122 -19.23 -0.73 -13.31
N ALA A 123 -19.66 0.08 -12.34
CA ALA A 123 -20.85 -0.18 -11.55
C ALA A 123 -22.11 -0.32 -12.41
N ILE A 124 -22.31 0.59 -13.37
CA ILE A 124 -23.44 0.53 -14.32
C ILE A 124 -23.38 -0.76 -15.16
N LYS A 125 -22.20 -1.14 -15.66
CA LYS A 125 -22.04 -2.39 -16.43
C LYS A 125 -22.42 -3.62 -15.60
N ILE A 126 -21.97 -3.67 -14.35
CA ILE A 126 -22.25 -4.79 -13.43
C ILE A 126 -23.76 -4.85 -13.13
N ILE A 127 -24.38 -3.74 -12.74
CA ILE A 127 -25.81 -3.66 -12.40
C ILE A 127 -26.69 -4.06 -13.59
N LEU A 128 -26.33 -3.62 -14.80
CA LEU A 128 -27.11 -3.91 -16.01
C LEU A 128 -26.75 -5.24 -16.66
N GLY A 129 -25.66 -5.90 -16.25
CA GLY A 129 -25.16 -7.12 -16.89
C GLY A 129 -24.73 -6.90 -18.35
N ILE A 130 -24.12 -5.76 -18.66
CA ILE A 130 -23.74 -5.38 -20.03
C ILE A 130 -22.24 -5.11 -20.19
N GLY A 131 -21.75 -5.29 -21.40
CA GLY A 131 -20.35 -5.06 -21.75
C GLY A 131 -19.40 -6.02 -21.02
N GLU A 132 -18.14 -5.60 -20.87
CA GLU A 132 -17.11 -6.40 -20.23
C GLU A 132 -16.51 -5.64 -19.05
N PRO A 133 -16.91 -5.93 -17.80
CA PRO A 133 -16.29 -5.37 -16.61
C PRO A 133 -14.79 -5.67 -16.52
N LEU A 134 -14.06 -4.87 -15.74
CA LEU A 134 -12.61 -4.99 -15.49
C LEU A 134 -12.26 -6.17 -14.56
N SER A 135 -13.06 -7.24 -14.55
CA SER A 135 -12.73 -8.46 -13.81
C SER A 135 -11.50 -9.12 -14.42
N GLY A 136 -10.50 -9.43 -13.58
CA GLY A 136 -9.19 -9.94 -14.01
C GLY A 136 -8.32 -8.94 -14.79
N ARG A 137 -8.66 -7.64 -14.75
CA ARG A 137 -7.92 -6.58 -15.45
C ARG A 137 -7.74 -5.34 -14.59
N LEU A 138 -6.49 -4.95 -14.37
CA LEU A 138 -6.14 -3.67 -13.74
C LEU A 138 -5.94 -2.63 -14.83
N LEU A 139 -6.86 -1.67 -14.92
CA LEU A 139 -6.69 -0.49 -15.75
C LEU A 139 -5.79 0.52 -15.03
N VAL A 140 -4.66 0.85 -15.64
CA VAL A 140 -3.71 1.85 -15.16
C VAL A 140 -3.75 3.07 -16.07
N ILE A 141 -3.89 4.25 -15.49
CA ILE A 141 -4.06 5.54 -16.16
C ILE A 141 -2.89 6.42 -15.78
N ASP A 142 -2.02 6.75 -16.74
CA ASP A 142 -0.99 7.77 -16.59
C ASP A 142 -1.52 9.09 -17.14
N THR A 143 -1.75 10.08 -16.26
CA THR A 143 -2.26 11.39 -16.68
C THR A 143 -1.18 12.36 -17.16
N LEU A 144 0.11 12.10 -16.90
CA LEU A 144 1.18 12.93 -17.46
C LEU A 144 1.42 12.58 -18.92
N GLY A 145 1.50 11.28 -19.22
CA GLY A 145 1.63 10.77 -20.59
C GLY A 145 0.30 10.66 -21.35
N MET A 146 -0.83 10.79 -20.66
CA MET A 146 -2.19 10.52 -21.17
C MET A 146 -2.31 9.11 -21.79
N GLY A 147 -1.68 8.14 -21.13
CA GLY A 147 -1.71 6.72 -21.51
C GLY A 147 -2.64 5.91 -20.63
N MET A 148 -3.32 4.92 -21.22
CA MET A 148 -4.07 3.90 -20.49
C MET A 148 -3.58 2.53 -20.90
N ARG A 149 -3.27 1.68 -19.92
CA ARG A 149 -2.89 0.28 -20.14
C ARG A 149 -3.73 -0.64 -19.27
N SER A 150 -4.07 -1.80 -19.81
CA SER A 150 -4.74 -2.87 -19.07
C SER A 150 -3.73 -3.97 -18.76
N LEU A 151 -3.59 -4.33 -17.49
CA LEU A 151 -2.78 -5.45 -17.03
C LEU A 151 -3.69 -6.59 -16.63
N SER A 152 -3.49 -7.78 -17.17
CA SER A 152 -4.31 -8.95 -16.83
C SER A 152 -3.75 -9.69 -15.62
N TYR A 153 -4.62 -10.19 -14.76
CA TYR A 153 -4.30 -11.06 -13.62
C TYR A 153 -5.38 -12.14 -13.47
N SER A 154 -5.05 -13.21 -12.77
CA SER A 154 -5.89 -14.39 -12.66
C SER A 154 -6.23 -14.69 -11.20
N HIS A 155 -7.33 -15.41 -10.99
CA HIS A 155 -7.71 -15.91 -9.68
C HIS A 155 -6.71 -16.99 -9.23
N ASP A 156 -6.14 -16.83 -8.03
CA ASP A 156 -5.25 -17.82 -7.44
C ASP A 156 -6.04 -18.81 -6.56
N LEU A 157 -6.36 -19.97 -7.14
CA LEU A 157 -7.08 -21.05 -6.45
C LEU A 157 -6.24 -21.79 -5.39
N SER A 158 -4.93 -21.53 -5.32
CA SER A 158 -4.05 -22.13 -4.30
C SER A 158 -4.04 -21.35 -2.99
N ARG A 159 -4.52 -20.10 -3.02
CA ARG A 159 -4.62 -19.23 -1.86
C ARG A 159 -5.72 -19.71 -0.91
N ALA A 160 -5.46 -19.62 0.39
CA ALA A 160 -6.52 -19.77 1.40
C ALA A 160 -7.52 -18.61 1.26
N THR A 161 -8.79 -18.96 1.05
CA THR A 161 -9.89 -17.98 1.02
C THR A 161 -10.06 -17.33 2.39
N VAL A 162 -10.32 -16.02 2.41
CA VAL A 162 -10.58 -15.32 3.66
C VAL A 162 -11.98 -15.69 4.15
N THR A 163 -12.10 -16.17 5.39
CA THR A 163 -13.38 -16.63 5.97
C THR A 163 -13.91 -15.74 7.09
N ASP A 164 -13.06 -14.91 7.70
CA ASP A 164 -13.42 -13.96 8.75
C ASP A 164 -12.47 -12.76 8.74
N LEU A 165 -12.77 -11.75 9.56
CA LEU A 165 -11.99 -10.52 9.68
C LEU A 165 -11.23 -10.44 11.01
N SER A 166 -11.08 -11.54 11.75
CA SER A 166 -10.51 -11.54 13.11
C SER A 166 -9.02 -11.16 13.12
N ASP A 167 -8.29 -11.47 12.04
CA ASP A 167 -6.87 -11.12 11.87
C ASP A 167 -6.61 -9.59 11.90
N TYR A 168 -7.64 -8.77 11.71
CA TYR A 168 -7.55 -7.31 11.80
C TYR A 168 -7.65 -6.77 13.24
N GLU A 169 -8.03 -7.60 14.23
CA GLU A 169 -8.17 -7.15 15.63
C GLU A 169 -6.82 -6.93 16.35
N ILE A 170 -5.70 -7.35 15.75
CA ILE A 170 -4.34 -7.16 16.30
C ILE A 170 -3.66 -5.91 15.71
N GLU A 171 -4.35 -4.77 15.62
CA GLU A 171 -3.68 -3.47 15.32
C GLU A 171 -4.18 -2.31 16.19
N CYS A 172 -5.00 -2.58 17.21
CA CYS A 172 -5.50 -1.57 18.15
C CYS A 172 -5.34 -1.94 19.64
N SER A 173 -4.42 -2.84 19.96
CA SER A 173 -4.04 -3.14 21.35
C SER A 173 -2.52 -3.22 21.49
N ASN A 174 -2.03 -2.81 22.66
CA ASN A 174 -0.63 -2.59 23.05
C ASN A 174 0.38 -3.65 22.55
N PRO A 175 1.67 -3.27 22.38
CA PRO A 175 2.70 -4.04 21.67
C PRO A 175 3.36 -5.15 22.52
N GLU A 176 2.60 -5.82 23.38
CA GLU A 176 3.08 -6.91 24.21
C GLU A 176 2.14 -8.09 24.02
N ASP A 177 2.53 -8.99 23.10
CA ASP A 177 2.10 -10.38 22.93
C ASP A 177 1.79 -10.69 21.45
N VAL A 178 2.85 -11.02 20.70
CA VAL A 178 2.73 -11.66 19.39
C VAL A 178 3.38 -13.03 19.48
N VAL A 179 2.62 -14.07 19.14
CA VAL A 179 3.08 -15.46 19.09
C VAL A 179 3.88 -15.67 17.80
N GLU A 180 5.10 -16.17 17.92
CA GLU A 180 6.05 -16.38 16.82
C GLU A 180 5.70 -17.60 15.96
N GLU A 181 5.62 -17.38 14.64
CA GLU A 181 5.93 -18.40 13.62
C GLU A 181 7.14 -17.92 12.80
N PRO A 182 7.99 -18.83 12.26
CA PRO A 182 9.40 -18.57 12.02
C PRO A 182 9.61 -17.62 10.84
N GLN A 183 9.83 -16.34 11.15
CA GLN A 183 10.11 -15.29 10.17
C GLN A 183 11.57 -15.38 9.69
N SER A 184 11.77 -15.21 8.39
CA SER A 184 13.05 -14.74 7.86
C SER A 184 13.43 -13.47 8.62
N GLU A 185 14.55 -13.49 9.34
CA GLU A 185 14.89 -12.39 10.26
C GLU A 185 15.35 -11.15 9.48
N MET A 186 14.67 -10.02 9.71
CA MET A 186 15.24 -8.69 9.47
C MET A 186 16.39 -8.48 10.45
N PHE A 187 17.55 -8.03 9.96
CA PHE A 187 18.70 -7.71 10.80
C PHE A 187 18.75 -6.21 11.13
N GLU A 188 19.38 -5.89 12.24
CA GLU A 188 19.67 -4.51 12.61
C GLU A 188 21.19 -4.29 12.63
N ILE A 189 21.64 -3.13 12.15
CA ILE A 189 23.06 -2.75 12.15
C ILE A 189 23.19 -1.30 12.60
N ASN A 190 24.07 -1.03 13.57
CA ASN A 190 24.38 0.34 13.95
C ASN A 190 25.33 0.99 12.92
N PRO A 191 25.35 2.33 12.81
CA PRO A 191 26.21 3.03 11.86
C PRO A 191 27.72 2.72 11.97
N ALA A 192 28.24 2.59 13.18
CA ALA A 192 29.67 2.30 13.39
C ALA A 192 30.06 0.90 12.86
N ASP A 193 29.24 -0.11 13.10
CA ASP A 193 29.43 -1.47 12.62
C ASP A 193 29.26 -1.57 11.11
N TYR A 194 28.31 -0.81 10.52
CA TYR A 194 28.18 -0.68 9.07
C TYR A 194 29.49 -0.19 8.46
N VAL A 195 30.05 0.92 8.96
CA VAL A 195 31.31 1.48 8.45
C VAL A 195 32.48 0.50 8.64
N GLN A 196 32.56 -0.17 9.78
CA GLN A 196 33.61 -1.16 10.02
C GLN A 196 33.55 -2.33 9.03
N ARG A 197 32.35 -2.85 8.74
CA ARG A 197 32.18 -3.94 7.77
C ARG A 197 32.51 -3.49 6.36
N VAL A 198 32.06 -2.30 5.96
CA VAL A 198 32.38 -1.72 4.65
C VAL A 198 33.88 -1.55 4.47
N ASN A 199 34.59 -1.04 5.48
CA ASN A 199 36.05 -0.91 5.47
C ASN A 199 36.79 -2.26 5.40
N ARG A 200 36.13 -3.36 5.76
CA ARG A 200 36.66 -4.74 5.63
C ARG A 200 36.30 -5.39 4.29
N GLY A 201 35.71 -4.64 3.36
CA GLY A 201 35.38 -5.11 2.00
C GLY A 201 33.94 -5.57 1.82
N TRP A 202 33.05 -5.39 2.80
CA TRP A 202 31.62 -5.62 2.62
C TRP A 202 31.02 -4.53 1.73
N SER A 203 30.23 -4.90 0.72
CA SER A 203 29.65 -3.95 -0.24
C SER A 203 28.14 -4.17 -0.38
N PRO A 204 27.34 -3.79 0.65
CA PRO A 204 25.89 -3.92 0.58
C PRO A 204 25.28 -2.86 -0.33
N PHE A 205 24.09 -3.13 -0.84
CA PHE A 205 23.24 -2.14 -1.50
C PHE A 205 22.66 -1.19 -0.45
N LEU A 206 23.05 0.09 -0.50
CA LEU A 206 22.59 1.09 0.47
C LEU A 206 21.38 1.85 -0.08
N LEU A 207 20.22 1.66 0.55
CA LEU A 207 18.94 2.25 0.16
C LEU A 207 18.53 3.37 1.12
N ASP A 208 18.33 4.57 0.59
CA ASP A 208 17.76 5.70 1.32
C ASP A 208 16.24 5.76 1.09
N VAL A 209 15.47 5.72 2.19
CA VAL A 209 13.99 5.74 2.13
C VAL A 209 13.35 7.01 2.68
N ARG A 210 14.15 8.07 2.85
CA ARG A 210 13.67 9.39 3.26
C ARG A 210 12.90 10.10 2.15
N ARG A 211 12.25 11.20 2.50
CA ARG A 211 11.56 12.08 1.54
C ARG A 211 12.58 12.87 0.72
N MET A 212 12.17 13.37 -0.44
CA MET A 212 13.09 14.11 -1.33
C MET A 212 13.62 15.42 -0.72
N ASP A 213 12.85 16.09 0.13
CA ASP A 213 13.32 17.27 0.86
C ASP A 213 14.41 16.91 1.88
N GLU A 214 14.23 15.81 2.60
CA GLU A 214 15.22 15.25 3.54
C GLU A 214 16.52 14.80 2.85
N GLU A 215 16.40 14.18 1.66
CA GLU A 215 17.52 13.77 0.81
C GLU A 215 18.37 14.97 0.34
N ARG A 216 17.70 16.05 -0.08
CA ARG A 216 18.35 17.26 -0.61
C ARG A 216 19.17 18.01 0.43
N ILE A 217 18.91 17.77 1.72
CA ILE A 217 19.73 18.32 2.82
C ILE A 217 21.08 17.61 2.85
N VAL A 218 21.07 16.27 2.88
CA VAL A 218 22.27 15.44 3.01
C VAL A 218 21.93 13.99 2.68
N SER A 219 22.87 13.25 2.08
CA SER A 219 22.78 11.81 1.84
C SER A 219 24.04 11.13 2.36
N LEU A 220 23.93 9.86 2.76
CA LEU A 220 25.09 9.05 3.09
C LEU A 220 25.90 8.73 1.82
N GLU A 221 27.22 8.85 1.90
CA GLU A 221 28.12 8.44 0.83
C GLU A 221 27.95 6.93 0.56
N GLY A 222 27.98 6.52 -0.72
CA GLY A 222 27.73 5.13 -1.11
C GLY A 222 26.25 4.73 -1.26
N THR A 223 25.31 5.67 -1.06
CA THR A 223 23.87 5.41 -1.30
C THR A 223 23.64 5.02 -2.76
N SER A 224 23.21 3.79 -2.97
CA SER A 224 23.01 3.16 -4.28
C SER A 224 21.70 3.61 -4.92
N LEU A 225 20.63 3.71 -4.14
CA LEU A 225 19.28 4.06 -4.61
C LEU A 225 18.53 4.88 -3.58
N ARG A 226 17.61 5.72 -4.07
CA ARG A 226 16.82 6.66 -3.26
C ARG A 226 15.37 6.56 -3.67
N ILE A 227 14.54 6.00 -2.81
CA ILE A 227 13.11 5.78 -3.05
C ILE A 227 12.40 6.10 -1.75
N GLN A 228 11.46 7.04 -1.75
CA GLN A 228 10.68 7.34 -0.54
C GLN A 228 10.01 6.06 -0.02
N HIS A 229 10.08 5.80 1.28
CA HIS A 229 9.52 4.59 1.93
C HIS A 229 8.14 4.16 1.42
N ASN A 230 7.23 5.12 1.21
CA ASN A 230 5.87 4.88 0.73
C ASN A 230 5.74 4.48 -0.74
N SER A 231 6.80 4.67 -1.54
CA SER A 231 6.88 4.32 -2.96
C SER A 231 7.60 2.98 -3.17
N VAL A 232 8.19 2.40 -2.12
CA VAL A 232 8.92 1.12 -2.18
C VAL A 232 8.03 -0.03 -2.64
N PRO A 233 6.77 -0.19 -2.18
CA PRO A 233 5.92 -1.30 -2.64
C PRO A 233 5.71 -1.34 -4.16
N GLN A 234 5.70 -0.18 -4.83
CA GLN A 234 5.53 -0.07 -6.28
C GLN A 234 6.84 -0.17 -7.07
N GLN A 235 7.99 -0.05 -6.41
CA GLN A 235 9.33 -0.03 -7.00
C GLN A 235 10.23 -1.14 -6.44
N VAL A 236 9.62 -2.21 -5.89
CA VAL A 236 10.34 -3.30 -5.24
C VAL A 236 11.33 -4.00 -6.18
N ASP A 237 11.03 -4.03 -7.47
CA ASP A 237 11.86 -4.64 -8.51
C ASP A 237 13.16 -3.86 -8.78
N GLU A 238 13.25 -2.58 -8.37
CA GLU A 238 14.47 -1.77 -8.49
C GLU A 238 15.51 -2.11 -7.40
N ILE A 239 15.09 -2.80 -6.34
CA ILE A 239 15.94 -3.17 -5.22
C ILE A 239 16.49 -4.58 -5.49
N PRO A 240 17.81 -4.82 -5.49
CA PRO A 240 18.37 -6.14 -5.75
C PRO A 240 18.00 -7.14 -4.63
N SER A 241 17.86 -8.42 -4.98
CA SER A 241 17.59 -9.53 -4.04
C SER A 241 18.77 -10.51 -3.89
N ASP A 242 19.80 -10.35 -4.71
CA ASP A 242 21.01 -11.18 -4.82
C ASP A 242 22.18 -10.69 -3.94
N CYS A 243 21.99 -9.59 -3.21
CA CYS A 243 23.01 -9.02 -2.32
C CYS A 243 22.40 -8.47 -1.02
N ASP A 244 23.25 -8.23 -0.03
CA ASP A 244 22.85 -7.62 1.23
C ASP A 244 22.31 -6.20 0.98
N VAL A 245 21.17 -5.86 1.56
CA VAL A 245 20.54 -4.54 1.45
C VAL A 245 20.56 -3.86 2.83
N VAL A 246 21.09 -2.65 2.91
CA VAL A 246 21.04 -1.82 4.12
C VAL A 246 20.14 -0.64 3.85
N ILE A 247 19.12 -0.45 4.68
CA ILE A 247 18.08 0.56 4.49
C ILE A 247 18.20 1.59 5.59
N TYR A 248 18.18 2.87 5.24
CA TYR A 248 18.18 3.93 6.24
C TYR A 248 17.10 4.98 5.97
N CYS A 249 16.62 5.56 7.06
CA CYS A 249 15.75 6.72 7.03
C CYS A 249 16.28 7.81 7.99
N ARG A 250 15.42 8.73 8.44
CA ARG A 250 15.83 9.76 9.41
C ARG A 250 16.22 9.19 10.77
N THR A 251 15.38 8.32 11.34
CA THR A 251 15.47 7.84 12.73
C THR A 251 15.38 6.31 12.88
N GLY A 252 15.39 5.56 11.79
CA GLY A 252 15.31 4.09 11.79
C GLY A 252 13.90 3.49 11.66
N GLY A 253 12.84 4.25 11.95
CA GLY A 253 11.46 3.72 11.93
C GLY A 253 10.95 3.33 10.54
N ARG A 254 11.05 4.25 9.57
CA ARG A 254 10.62 3.99 8.17
C ARG A 254 11.46 2.91 7.50
N SER A 255 12.77 2.87 7.79
CA SER A 255 13.68 1.87 7.24
C SER A 255 13.41 0.47 7.81
N ALA A 256 13.06 0.35 9.09
CA ALA A 256 12.61 -0.90 9.68
C ALA A 256 11.33 -1.43 9.01
N ALA A 257 10.37 -0.55 8.73
CA ALA A 257 9.15 -0.92 8.03
C ALA A 257 9.43 -1.42 6.60
N VAL A 258 10.29 -0.71 5.86
CA VAL A 258 10.73 -1.14 4.51
C VAL A 258 11.42 -2.49 4.59
N ALA A 259 12.30 -2.69 5.58
CA ALA A 259 13.02 -3.94 5.76
C ALA A 259 12.05 -5.11 6.01
N ARG A 260 11.08 -4.95 6.92
CA ARG A 260 10.03 -5.94 7.16
C ARG A 260 9.23 -6.26 5.90
N PHE A 261 8.86 -5.25 5.14
CA PHE A 261 8.14 -5.43 3.87
C PHE A 261 8.96 -6.27 2.89
N LEU A 262 10.22 -5.91 2.63
CA LEU A 262 11.06 -6.64 1.68
C LEU A 262 11.26 -8.10 2.08
N VAL A 263 11.41 -8.36 3.38
CA VAL A 263 11.57 -9.73 3.90
C VAL A 263 10.27 -10.55 3.77
N ALA A 264 9.11 -9.90 3.90
CA ALA A 264 7.81 -10.54 3.79
C ALA A 264 7.31 -10.72 2.34
N SER A 265 7.75 -9.84 1.43
CA SER A 265 7.26 -9.73 0.06
C SER A 265 8.03 -10.58 -0.94
N ARG A 266 9.28 -10.98 -0.63
CA ARG A 266 10.13 -11.76 -1.54
C ARG A 266 11.17 -12.59 -0.81
N SER A 267 11.63 -13.65 -1.46
CA SER A 267 12.83 -14.37 -1.06
C SER A 267 14.07 -13.59 -1.50
N SER A 268 14.97 -13.28 -0.57
CA SER A 268 16.27 -12.68 -0.87
C SER A 268 17.41 -13.67 -0.58
N GLU A 269 18.38 -13.75 -1.47
CA GLU A 269 19.63 -14.48 -1.21
C GLU A 269 20.53 -13.68 -0.25
N GLY A 270 20.47 -12.35 -0.35
CA GLY A 270 21.11 -11.43 0.58
C GLY A 270 20.28 -11.12 1.82
N ARG A 271 20.95 -10.60 2.85
CA ARG A 271 20.33 -10.18 4.11
C ARG A 271 19.81 -8.75 4.03
N VAL A 272 18.65 -8.50 4.64
CA VAL A 272 18.05 -7.18 4.74
C VAL A 272 18.33 -6.59 6.12
N TYR A 273 18.96 -5.42 6.14
CA TYR A 273 19.35 -4.71 7.35
C TYR A 273 18.61 -3.37 7.47
N ASN A 274 18.08 -3.09 8.66
CA ASN A 274 17.72 -1.74 9.08
C ASN A 274 18.94 -1.05 9.69
N LEU A 275 19.26 0.16 9.24
CA LEU A 275 20.27 1.00 9.88
C LEU A 275 19.68 1.63 11.16
N ALA A 276 20.13 1.13 12.31
CA ALA A 276 19.65 1.54 13.63
C ALA A 276 19.77 3.06 13.83
N GLY A 277 18.69 3.70 14.27
CA GLY A 277 18.64 5.15 14.50
C GLY A 277 18.80 6.03 13.25
N GLY A 278 18.90 5.43 12.06
CA GLY A 278 18.96 6.12 10.78
C GLY A 278 20.13 7.12 10.66
N ILE A 279 19.90 8.18 9.89
CA ILE A 279 20.93 9.20 9.66
C ILE A 279 21.22 10.06 10.91
N HIS A 280 20.30 10.12 11.88
CA HIS A 280 20.54 10.82 13.13
C HIS A 280 21.60 10.12 13.98
N GLU A 281 21.51 8.80 14.13
CA GLU A 281 22.52 8.01 14.82
C GLU A 281 23.85 8.02 14.06
N TRP A 282 23.81 8.05 12.73
CA TRP A 282 25.01 8.22 11.91
C TRP A 282 25.71 9.55 12.19
N SER A 283 24.95 10.63 12.33
CA SER A 283 25.48 11.94 12.72
C SER A 283 26.17 11.89 14.09
N ASP A 284 25.60 11.16 15.05
CA ASP A 284 26.18 11.04 16.40
C ASP A 284 27.43 10.18 16.45
N THR A 285 27.48 9.09 15.67
CA THR A 285 28.47 8.02 15.88
C THR A 285 29.53 7.91 14.79
N VAL A 286 29.27 8.46 13.59
CA VAL A 286 30.15 8.32 12.43
C VAL A 286 30.60 9.68 11.89
N ASP A 287 29.67 10.58 11.59
CA ASP A 287 29.99 11.87 10.99
C ASP A 287 29.13 13.03 11.53
N SER A 288 29.66 13.70 12.54
CA SER A 288 29.03 14.87 13.19
C SER A 288 28.83 16.09 12.28
N ARG A 289 29.37 16.09 11.05
CA ARG A 289 29.10 17.14 10.06
C ARG A 289 27.73 16.97 9.40
N ILE A 290 27.13 15.79 9.50
CA ILE A 290 25.79 15.53 8.97
C ILE A 290 24.76 16.24 9.87
N PRO A 291 23.94 17.15 9.32
CA PRO A 291 22.95 17.87 10.11
C PRO A 291 21.78 16.96 10.50
N LYS A 292 21.28 17.16 11.72
CA LYS A 292 20.00 16.59 12.19
C LYS A 292 18.85 17.57 11.94
N TYR A 293 17.67 17.05 11.65
CA TYR A 293 16.46 17.83 11.31
C TYR A 293 15.18 17.09 11.68
#